data_AF-A0AAV5T7C4-F1
#
_entry.id   AF-A0AAV5T7C4-F1
#
_cell.length_a   1.000
_cell.length_b   1.000
_cell.length_c   1.000
_cell.angle_alpha   90.00
_cell.angle_beta   90.00
_cell.angle_gamma   90.00
#
_symmetry.space_group_name_H-M   'P 1'
#
loop_
_entity.id
_entity.type
_entity.pdbx_description
1 polymer ?
#
loop_
_entity_poly.entity_id
_entity_poly.type
_entity_poly.pdbx_seq_one_letter_code
_entity_poly.pdbx_strand_id
1 'polypeptide(L)' 'LCRNQVRVIIKGFVSFNNNVSARKHHIRVFRIYLKEESGEDNTDLFLEERENEIQAAQNKKMMIPGMANP' A
#
# COMPACT_ATOMS: atom_id res chain seq x y z
N LEU A 1 -19.78 8.02 -5.55
CA LEU A 1 -19.69 6.72 -6.27
C LEU A 1 -20.68 6.53 -7.42
N CYS A 2 -20.19 6.50 -8.66
CA CYS A 2 -21.00 6.08 -9.82
C CYS A 2 -21.12 4.54 -9.89
N ARG A 3 -22.25 4.02 -10.41
CA ARG A 3 -22.50 2.56 -10.58
C ARG A 3 -21.36 1.82 -11.28
N ASN A 4 -20.68 2.47 -12.22
CA ASN A 4 -19.57 1.85 -12.96
C ASN A 4 -18.32 1.66 -12.07
N GLN A 5 -18.04 2.59 -11.15
CA GLN A 5 -16.91 2.48 -10.23
C GLN A 5 -17.12 1.33 -9.24
N VAL A 6 -18.33 1.22 -8.65
CA VAL A 6 -18.70 0.11 -7.76
C VAL A 6 -18.50 -1.23 -8.46
N ARG A 7 -18.90 -1.35 -9.73
CA ARG A 7 -18.72 -2.56 -10.53
C ARG A 7 -17.25 -2.93 -10.72
N VAL A 8 -16.40 -1.96 -11.03
CA VAL A 8 -14.95 -2.18 -11.21
C VAL A 8 -14.29 -2.60 -9.90
N ILE A 9 -14.68 -1.99 -8.78
CA ILE A 9 -14.17 -2.32 -7.45
C ILE A 9 -14.50 -3.79 -7.10
N ILE A 10 -15.76 -4.19 -7.25
CA ILE A 10 -16.21 -5.57 -6.96
C ILE A 10 -15.50 -6.58 -7.86
N LYS A 11 -15.37 -6.28 -9.16
CA LYS A 11 -14.63 -7.14 -10.09
C LYS A 11 -13.18 -7.34 -9.65
N GLY A 12 -12.49 -6.27 -9.24
CA GLY A 12 -11.10 -6.36 -8.78
C GLY A 12 -10.93 -7.26 -7.55
N PHE A 13 -11.87 -7.29 -6.60
CA PHE A 13 -11.78 -8.18 -5.44
C PHE A 13 -11.78 -9.66 -5.82
N VAL A 14 -12.56 -10.04 -6.83
CA VAL A 14 -12.61 -11.42 -7.32
C VAL A 14 -11.40 -11.71 -8.21
N SER A 15 -11.01 -10.78 -9.08
CA SER A 15 -9.89 -10.96 -10.01
C SER A 15 -8.52 -11.03 -9.33
N PHE A 16 -8.30 -10.34 -8.23
CA PHE A 16 -7.02 -10.34 -7.50
C PHE A 16 -6.97 -11.34 -6.34
N ASN A 17 -7.91 -12.30 -6.29
CA ASN A 17 -7.99 -13.27 -5.18
C ASN A 17 -6.72 -14.11 -4.98
N ASN A 18 -5.96 -14.36 -6.06
CA ASN A 18 -4.75 -15.18 -6.07
C ASN A 18 -3.45 -14.37 -5.94
N ASN A 19 -3.52 -13.04 -5.92
CA ASN A 19 -2.35 -12.17 -5.78
C ASN A 19 -2.55 -11.22 -4.61
N VAL A 20 -1.95 -11.56 -3.47
CA VAL A 20 -2.06 -10.79 -2.22
C VAL A 20 -1.57 -9.35 -2.39
N SER A 21 -0.50 -9.13 -3.15
CA SER A 21 0.05 -7.79 -3.38
C SER A 21 -0.90 -6.93 -4.20
N ALA A 22 -1.41 -7.46 -5.32
CA ALA A 22 -2.41 -6.78 -6.15
C ALA A 22 -3.71 -6.51 -5.38
N ARG A 23 -4.14 -7.45 -4.54
CA ARG A 23 -5.33 -7.27 -3.68
C ARG A 23 -5.13 -6.18 -2.63
N LYS A 24 -3.97 -6.16 -1.95
CA LYS A 24 -3.61 -5.09 -0.99
C LYS A 24 -3.63 -3.72 -1.68
N HIS A 25 -3.04 -3.63 -2.87
CA HIS A 25 -3.06 -2.40 -3.65
C HIS A 25 -4.48 -1.99 -4.06
N HIS A 26 -5.30 -2.91 -4.54
CA HIS A 26 -6.69 -2.64 -4.93
C HIS A 26 -7.56 -2.16 -3.75
N ILE A 27 -7.42 -2.77 -2.57
CA ILE A 27 -8.08 -2.33 -1.34
C ILE A 27 -7.64 -0.90 -0.97
N ARG A 28 -6.35 -0.61 -1.11
CA ARG A 28 -5.78 0.69 -0.78
C ARG A 28 -6.34 1.79 -1.68
N VAL A 29 -6.38 1.56 -2.99
CA VAL A 29 -7.00 2.47 -3.97
C VAL A 29 -8.48 2.70 -3.65
N PHE A 30 -9.22 1.64 -3.30
CA PHE A 30 -10.62 1.78 -2.88
C PHE A 30 -10.78 2.65 -1.63
N ARG A 31 -9.89 2.50 -0.65
CA ARG A 31 -9.92 3.29 0.59
C ARG A 31 -9.58 4.76 0.36
N ILE A 32 -8.62 5.07 -0.52
CA ILE A 32 -8.30 6.46 -0.95
C ILE A 32 -9.55 7.08 -1.57
N TYR A 33 -10.14 6.38 -2.54
CA TYR A 33 -11.31 6.85 -3.24
C TYR A 33 -12.46 7.18 -2.28
N LEU A 34 -12.69 6.34 -1.26
CA LEU A 34 -13.70 6.63 -0.22
C LEU A 34 -13.33 7.87 0.61
N LYS A 35 -12.09 7.99 1.06
CA LYS A 35 -11.64 9.13 1.87
C LYS A 35 -11.66 10.45 1.10
N GLU A 36 -11.29 10.43 -0.18
CA GLU A 36 -11.38 11.60 -1.07
C GLU A 36 -12.83 12.08 -1.22
N GLU A 37 -13.79 11.15 -1.35
CA GLU A 37 -15.22 11.51 -1.39
C GLU A 37 -15.74 11.98 -0.01
N SER A 38 -15.18 11.46 1.10
CA SER A 38 -15.54 11.86 2.46
C SER A 38 -14.84 13.15 2.94
N GLY A 39 -13.83 13.65 2.23
CA GLY A 39 -13.01 14.80 2.62
C GLY A 39 -12.04 14.53 3.78
N GLU A 40 -11.67 13.27 4.02
CA GLU A 40 -10.76 12.87 5.11
C GLU A 40 -9.29 12.82 4.67
N ASP A 41 -8.36 13.03 5.62
CA ASP A 41 -6.91 12.97 5.36
C ASP A 41 -6.42 11.54 5.03
N ASN A 42 -5.53 11.46 4.04
CA ASN A 42 -5.00 10.24 3.44
C ASN A 42 -3.55 9.91 3.88
N THR A 43 -3.01 10.63 4.86
CA THR A 43 -1.62 10.50 5.36
C THR A 43 -1.24 9.07 5.79
N ASP A 44 -2.14 8.33 6.44
CA ASP A 44 -1.81 7.00 6.98
C ASP A 44 -1.72 5.88 5.93
N LEU A 45 -2.09 6.17 4.69
CA LEU A 45 -2.51 5.15 3.75
C LEU A 45 -1.32 4.43 3.08
N PHE A 46 -0.11 4.97 3.24
CA PHE A 46 1.14 4.45 2.70
C PHE A 46 2.20 4.13 3.78
N LEU A 47 1.84 4.17 5.07
CA LEU A 47 2.81 3.97 6.16
C LEU A 47 3.53 2.62 6.08
N GLU A 48 2.82 1.52 5.77
CA GLU A 48 3.42 0.17 5.63
C GLU A 48 4.46 0.10 4.49
N GLU A 49 4.22 0.79 3.35
CA GLU A 49 5.17 0.83 2.24
C GLU A 49 6.41 1.69 2.61
N ARG A 50 6.19 2.82 3.30
CA ARG A 50 7.27 3.70 3.77
C ARG A 50 8.14 3.04 4.84
N GLU A 51 7.55 2.30 5.76
CA GLU A 51 8.29 1.53 6.77
C GLU A 51 9.15 0.45 6.11
N ASN A 52 8.62 -0.28 5.13
CA ASN A 52 9.37 -1.28 4.37
C ASN A 52 10.55 -0.66 3.58
N GLU A 53 10.36 0.52 2.97
CA GLU A 53 11.43 1.26 2.30
C GLU A 53 12.53 1.69 3.27
N ILE A 54 12.16 2.20 4.45
CA ILE A 54 13.10 2.62 5.50
C ILE A 54 13.88 1.41 6.00
N GLN A 55 13.20 0.29 6.29
CA GLN A 55 13.85 -0.94 6.74
C GLN A 55 14.82 -1.48 5.68
N ALA A 56 14.42 -1.50 4.41
CA ALA A 56 15.30 -1.92 3.31
C ALA A 56 16.53 -1.01 3.18
N ALA A 57 16.37 0.30 3.35
CA ALA A 57 17.47 1.25 3.34
C ALA A 57 18.42 1.06 4.54
N GLN A 58 17.88 0.80 5.73
CA GLN A 58 18.68 0.49 6.92
C GLN A 58 19.45 -0.82 6.78
N ASN A 59 18.81 -1.87 6.27
CA ASN A 59 19.46 -3.17 6.03
C ASN A 59 20.63 -3.04 5.05
N LYS A 60 20.48 -2.23 3.98
CA LYS A 60 21.57 -1.95 3.04
C LYS A 60 22.74 -1.20 3.70
N LYS A 61 22.47 -0.28 4.63
CA LYS A 61 23.52 0.39 5.40
C LYS A 61 24.29 -0.59 6.29
N MET A 62 23.61 -1.55 6.91
CA MET A 62 24.25 -2.56 7.77
C MET A 62 25.06 -3.62 7.01
N MET A 63 24.87 -3.76 5.69
CA MET A 63 25.66 -4.65 4.84
C MET A 63 27.04 -4.09 4.44
N ILE A 64 27.35 -2.84 4.81
CA ILE A 64 28.66 -2.24 4.57
C ILE A 64 29.65 -2.77 5.62
N PRO A 65 30.70 -3.53 5.21
CA PRO A 65 31.70 -4.04 6.15
C PRO A 65 32.40 -2.87 6.85
N GLY A 66 32.35 -2.84 8.18
CA GLY A 66 32.94 -1.78 9.02
C GLY A 66 31.94 -0.83 9.72
N MET A 67 30.62 -0.97 9.50
CA MET A 67 29.59 -0.20 10.23
C MET A 67 29.04 -0.89 11.50
N ALA A 68 29.32 -2.17 11.71
CA ALA A 68 29.07 -2.81 13.01
C ALA A 68 30.22 -2.43 13.94
N ASN A 69 29.94 -1.70 15.02
CA ASN A 69 30.91 -1.54 16.10
C ASN A 69 31.32 -2.95 16.59
N PRO A 70 32.62 -3.21 16.77
CA PRO A 70 33.12 -4.47 17.31
C PRO A 70 32.62 -4.73 18.74
#